data_AF-A0A7S4FZN4-F1
#
_entry.id   AF-A0A7S4FZN4-F1
#
_cell.length_a   1.000
_cell.length_b   1.000
_cell.length_c   1.000
_cell.angle_alpha   90.00
_cell.angle_beta   90.00
_cell.angle_gamma   90.00
#
_symmetry.space_group_name_H-M   'P 1'
#
loop_
_entity.id
_entity.type
_entity.pdbx_description
1 polymer ?
#
loop_
_entity_poly.entity_id
_entity_poly.type
_entity_poly.pdbx_seq_one_letter_code
_entity_poly.pdbx_strand_id
1 'polypeptide(L)'
;VNEDRQKAICKAGGVDTITDAMHTHLETEGVQKAACLGLMHLAGHSAAKERILEAGAVPLILKAMRHYPANERILMYGCITVGNLAAVDTPSARDRMKMDMIHGDGAGDGISFITKVLEGQSNKAILVVAARTLVALRELAQ
;
A
#
# COMPACT_ATOMS: atom_id res chain seq x y z
N VAL A 1 -20.87 12.91 1.85
CA VAL A 1 -20.76 12.71 0.37
C VAL A 1 -19.56 11.86 -0.03
N ASN A 2 -18.32 12.16 0.36
CA ASN A 2 -17.16 11.34 -0.03
C ASN A 2 -17.05 10.02 0.78
N GLU A 3 -17.27 10.07 2.10
CA GLU A 3 -17.21 8.87 2.96
C GLU A 3 -18.26 7.82 2.58
N ASP A 4 -19.46 8.25 2.20
CA ASP A 4 -20.56 7.34 1.82
C ASP A 4 -20.25 6.60 0.50
N ARG A 5 -19.62 7.29 -0.46
CA ARG A 5 -19.18 6.70 -1.73
C ARG A 5 -18.04 5.71 -1.53
N GLN A 6 -17.07 6.03 -0.68
CA GLN A 6 -15.94 5.15 -0.39
C GLN A 6 -16.37 3.91 0.38
N LYS A 7 -17.26 4.06 1.37
CA LYS A 7 -17.91 2.92 2.05
C LYS A 7 -18.72 2.07 1.07
N ALA A 8 -19.43 2.69 0.13
CA ALA A 8 -20.16 1.96 -0.91
C ALA A 8 -19.24 1.19 -1.85
N ILE A 9 -18.10 1.77 -2.28
CA ILE A 9 -17.10 1.10 -3.11
C ILE A 9 -16.49 -0.10 -2.38
N CYS A 10 -16.13 0.03 -1.11
CA CYS A 10 -15.66 -1.09 -0.31
C CYS A 10 -16.73 -2.18 -0.15
N LYS A 11 -17.99 -1.79 0.10
CA LYS A 11 -19.12 -2.73 0.20
C LYS A 11 -19.51 -3.38 -1.13
N ALA A 12 -19.18 -2.76 -2.26
CA ALA A 12 -19.47 -3.26 -3.60
C ALA A 12 -18.35 -4.13 -4.20
N GLY A 13 -17.37 -4.57 -3.41
CA GLY A 13 -16.25 -5.39 -3.91
C GLY A 13 -15.19 -4.59 -4.69
N GLY A 14 -15.16 -3.27 -4.54
CA GLY A 14 -14.20 -2.41 -5.24
C GLY A 14 -12.75 -2.70 -4.85
N VAL A 15 -12.48 -3.08 -3.60
CA VAL A 15 -11.14 -3.49 -3.16
C VAL A 15 -10.72 -4.77 -3.87
N ASP A 16 -11.59 -5.78 -3.93
CA ASP A 16 -11.31 -7.07 -4.60
C ASP A 16 -11.05 -6.89 -6.09
N THR A 17 -11.88 -6.07 -6.74
CA THR A 17 -11.70 -5.75 -8.17
C THR A 17 -10.34 -5.08 -8.42
N ILE A 18 -9.92 -4.18 -7.52
CA ILE A 18 -8.62 -3.51 -7.64
C ILE A 18 -7.48 -4.51 -7.42
N THR A 19 -7.54 -5.36 -6.39
CA THR A 19 -6.49 -6.36 -6.13
C THR A 19 -6.40 -7.41 -7.24
N ASP A 20 -7.53 -7.85 -7.78
CA ASP A 20 -7.59 -8.78 -8.91
C ASP A 20 -6.99 -8.16 -10.18
N ALA A 21 -7.29 -6.88 -10.44
CA ALA A 21 -6.69 -6.15 -11.55
C ALA A 21 -5.17 -5.98 -11.39
N MET A 22 -4.70 -5.69 -10.16
CA MET A 22 -3.26 -5.61 -9.88
C MET A 22 -2.56 -6.94 -10.13
N HIS A 23 -3.16 -8.03 -9.67
CA HIS A 23 -2.61 -9.37 -9.84
C HIS A 23 -2.58 -9.79 -11.31
N THR A 24 -3.69 -9.59 -12.03
CA THR A 24 -3.87 -10.02 -13.43
C THR A 24 -3.04 -9.18 -14.41
N HIS A 25 -2.89 -7.88 -14.15
CA HIS A 25 -2.24 -6.93 -15.05
C HIS A 25 -0.97 -6.33 -14.42
N LEU A 26 -0.12 -7.17 -13.83
CA LEU A 26 1.14 -6.73 -13.22
C LEU A 26 2.04 -5.96 -14.18
N GLU A 27 2.11 -6.40 -15.44
CA GLU A 27 2.95 -5.82 -16.49
C GLU A 27 2.36 -4.58 -17.17
N THR A 28 1.17 -4.14 -16.74
CA THR A 28 0.53 -2.93 -17.26
C THR A 28 0.69 -1.76 -16.28
N GLU A 29 1.67 -0.90 -16.54
CA GLU A 29 2.00 0.25 -15.68
C GLU A 29 0.77 1.13 -15.37
N GLY A 30 -0.06 1.38 -16.39
CA GLY A 30 -1.27 2.18 -16.25
C GLY A 30 -2.26 1.59 -15.24
N VAL A 31 -2.41 0.26 -15.24
CA VAL A 31 -3.29 -0.45 -14.30
C VAL A 31 -2.70 -0.42 -12.89
N GLN A 32 -1.41 -0.71 -12.73
CA GLN A 32 -0.75 -0.63 -11.42
C GLN A 32 -0.84 0.77 -10.81
N LYS A 33 -0.62 1.81 -11.61
CA LYS A 33 -0.75 3.20 -11.17
C LYS A 33 -2.19 3.53 -10.73
N ALA A 34 -3.18 3.16 -11.53
CA ALA A 34 -4.59 3.41 -11.23
C ALA A 34 -5.04 2.65 -9.97
N ALA A 35 -4.59 1.41 -9.83
CA ALA A 35 -4.87 0.57 -8.68
C ALA A 35 -4.24 1.12 -7.39
N CYS A 36 -2.94 1.45 -7.41
CA CYS A 36 -2.27 2.09 -6.27
C CYS A 36 -2.95 3.41 -5.87
N LEU A 37 -3.38 4.22 -6.85
CA LEU A 37 -4.12 5.45 -6.57
C LEU A 37 -5.49 5.17 -5.93
N GLY A 38 -6.22 4.17 -6.43
CA GLY A 38 -7.50 3.74 -5.86
C GLY A 38 -7.36 3.28 -4.41
N LEU A 39 -6.40 2.39 -4.14
CA LEU A 39 -6.11 1.91 -2.79
C LEU A 39 -5.64 3.03 -1.86
N MET A 40 -4.84 3.98 -2.35
CA MET A 40 -4.41 5.14 -1.58
C MET A 40 -5.60 5.98 -1.09
N HIS A 41 -6.57 6.25 -1.97
CA HIS A 41 -7.77 6.99 -1.59
C HIS A 41 -8.67 6.22 -0.62
N LEU A 42 -8.74 4.90 -0.74
CA LEU A 42 -9.51 4.06 0.18
C LEU A 42 -8.82 3.94 1.55
N ALA A 43 -7.50 3.75 1.57
CA ALA A 43 -6.72 3.62 2.80
C ALA A 43 -6.72 4.88 3.67
N GLY A 44 -7.12 6.04 3.14
CA GLY A 44 -7.35 7.25 3.95
C GLY A 44 -8.48 7.12 4.98
N HIS A 45 -9.32 6.09 4.89
CA HIS A 45 -10.49 5.88 5.75
C HIS A 45 -10.38 4.61 6.58
N SER A 46 -10.53 4.71 7.90
CA SER A 46 -10.39 3.60 8.85
C SER A 46 -11.22 2.36 8.46
N ALA A 47 -12.48 2.56 8.06
CA ALA A 47 -13.39 1.48 7.67
C ALA A 47 -12.96 0.69 6.43
N ALA A 48 -12.12 1.26 5.56
CA ALA A 48 -11.63 0.61 4.36
C ALA A 48 -10.28 -0.08 4.58
N LYS A 49 -9.47 0.37 5.56
CA LYS A 49 -8.13 -0.17 5.83
C LYS A 49 -8.17 -1.67 6.13
N GLU A 50 -9.11 -2.11 6.96
CA GLU A 50 -9.26 -3.53 7.31
C GLU A 50 -9.55 -4.38 6.07
N ARG A 51 -10.46 -3.92 5.21
CA ARG A 51 -10.83 -4.64 4.00
C ARG A 51 -9.65 -4.74 3.01
N ILE A 52 -8.85 -3.68 2.90
CA ILE A 52 -7.65 -3.63 2.06
C ILE A 52 -6.60 -4.62 2.55
N LEU A 53 -6.39 -4.71 3.87
CA LEU A 53 -5.49 -5.70 4.47
C LEU A 53 -6.02 -7.13 4.26
N GLU A 54 -7.33 -7.34 4.44
CA GLU A 54 -7.98 -8.63 4.19
C GLU A 54 -7.89 -9.10 2.75
N ALA A 55 -7.87 -8.17 1.79
CA ALA A 55 -7.71 -8.47 0.38
C ALA A 55 -6.27 -8.84 0.00
N GLY A 56 -5.31 -8.79 0.93
CA GLY A 56 -3.89 -9.03 0.61
C GLY A 56 -3.31 -7.97 -0.32
N ALA A 57 -3.79 -6.73 -0.24
CA ALA A 57 -3.35 -5.66 -1.14
C ALA A 57 -1.90 -5.19 -0.88
N VAL A 58 -1.39 -5.32 0.35
CA VAL A 58 -0.05 -4.84 0.73
C VAL A 58 1.05 -5.54 -0.07
N PRO A 59 1.11 -6.88 -0.15
CA PRO A 59 2.06 -7.57 -1.03
C PRO A 59 1.96 -7.15 -2.50
N LEU A 60 0.74 -6.94 -3.02
CA LEU A 60 0.53 -6.52 -4.41
C LEU A 60 1.08 -5.11 -4.69
N ILE A 61 0.87 -4.18 -3.76
CA ILE A 61 1.44 -2.82 -3.83
C ILE A 61 2.96 -2.88 -3.84
N LEU A 62 3.56 -3.64 -2.92
CA LEU A 62 5.02 -3.80 -2.86
C LEU A 62 5.57 -4.42 -4.15
N LYS A 63 4.88 -5.42 -4.71
CA LYS A 63 5.23 -6.05 -5.99
C LYS A 63 5.16 -5.06 -7.15
N ALA A 64 4.12 -4.23 -7.22
CA ALA A 64 3.98 -3.18 -8.23
C ALA A 64 5.12 -2.15 -8.14
N MET A 65 5.47 -1.71 -6.93
CA MET A 65 6.58 -0.78 -6.69
C MET A 65 7.94 -1.38 -7.08
N ARG A 66 8.16 -2.67 -6.80
CA ARG A 66 9.38 -3.40 -7.22
C ARG A 66 9.47 -3.54 -8.75
N HIS A 67 8.33 -3.75 -9.41
CA HIS A 67 8.28 -3.91 -10.87
C HIS A 67 8.46 -2.58 -11.60
N TYR A 68 7.97 -1.47 -11.02
CA TYR A 68 8.08 -0.12 -11.59
C TYR A 68 8.88 0.85 -10.71
N PRO A 69 10.19 0.60 -10.46
CA PRO A 69 11.00 1.42 -9.55
C PRO A 69 11.30 2.82 -10.09
N ALA A 70 11.17 3.04 -11.40
CA ALA A 70 11.29 4.35 -12.03
C ALA A 70 9.96 5.14 -12.05
N ASN A 71 8.84 4.50 -11.73
CA ASN A 71 7.54 5.16 -11.74
C ASN A 71 7.27 5.83 -10.41
N GLU A 72 7.63 7.10 -10.34
CA GLU A 72 7.47 7.95 -9.17
C GLU A 72 6.04 7.96 -8.59
N ARG A 73 5.02 7.87 -9.45
CA ARG A 73 3.62 7.87 -8.98
C ARG A 73 3.25 6.56 -8.30
N ILE A 74 3.65 5.42 -8.87
CA ILE A 74 3.43 4.10 -8.26
C ILE A 74 4.14 4.03 -6.90
N LEU A 75 5.39 4.50 -6.83
CA LEU A 75 6.14 4.55 -5.58
C LEU A 75 5.48 5.47 -4.54
N MET A 76 5.08 6.66 -4.95
CA MET A 76 4.43 7.62 -4.06
C MET A 76 3.10 7.09 -3.52
N TYR A 77 2.20 6.62 -4.40
CA TYR A 77 0.90 6.08 -3.98
C TYR A 77 1.06 4.83 -3.13
N GLY A 78 2.01 3.96 -3.47
CA GLY A 78 2.32 2.76 -2.69
C GLY A 78 2.77 3.10 -1.28
N CYS A 79 3.77 3.99 -1.12
CA CYS A 79 4.23 4.42 0.20
C CYS A 79 3.12 5.09 1.02
N ILE A 80 2.33 5.99 0.43
CA ILE A 80 1.20 6.63 1.15
C ILE A 80 0.19 5.57 1.61
N THR A 81 -0.16 4.63 0.73
CA THR A 81 -1.12 3.56 1.06
C THR A 81 -0.61 2.72 2.21
N VAL A 82 0.64 2.23 2.15
CA VAL A 82 1.27 1.45 3.21
C VAL A 82 1.34 2.25 4.52
N GLY A 83 1.72 3.53 4.48
CA GLY A 83 1.76 4.37 5.67
C GLY A 83 0.38 4.60 6.29
N ASN A 84 -0.66 4.77 5.46
CA ASN A 84 -2.03 4.91 5.94
C ASN A 84 -2.55 3.61 6.56
N LEU A 85 -2.24 2.46 5.95
CA LEU A 85 -2.56 1.13 6.48
C LEU A 85 -1.75 0.81 7.73
N ALA A 86 -0.56 1.39 7.90
CA ALA A 86 0.21 1.22 9.11
C ALA A 86 -0.44 1.93 10.31
N ALA A 87 -1.15 3.04 10.09
CA ALA A 87 -1.92 3.74 11.10
C ALA A 87 -3.31 3.12 11.35
N VAL A 88 -3.39 1.79 11.46
CA VAL A 88 -4.63 1.08 11.81
C VAL A 88 -4.83 1.01 13.33
N ASP A 89 -6.07 1.19 13.75
CA ASP A 89 -6.43 1.24 15.18
C ASP A 89 -6.67 -0.14 15.79
N THR A 90 -7.02 -1.14 14.97
CA THR A 90 -7.39 -2.47 15.46
C THR A 90 -6.18 -3.43 15.54
N PRO A 91 -6.02 -4.19 16.63
CA PRO A 91 -4.92 -5.14 16.80
C PRO A 91 -4.83 -6.17 15.67
N SER A 92 -5.96 -6.71 15.23
CA SER A 92 -6.00 -7.71 14.15
C SER A 92 -5.51 -7.17 12.81
N ALA A 93 -5.83 -5.90 12.49
CA ALA A 93 -5.31 -5.25 11.28
C ALA A 93 -3.81 -4.97 11.40
N ARG A 94 -3.36 -4.56 12.58
CA ARG A 94 -1.94 -4.36 12.89
C ARG A 94 -1.14 -5.65 12.72
N ASP A 95 -1.62 -6.76 13.24
CA ASP A 95 -0.93 -8.05 13.13
C ASP A 95 -0.85 -8.52 11.69
N ARG A 96 -1.91 -8.35 10.89
CA ARG A 96 -1.86 -8.61 9.44
C ARG A 96 -0.86 -7.73 8.72
N MET A 97 -0.87 -6.43 9.01
CA MET A 97 0.11 -5.49 8.44
C MET A 97 1.55 -5.91 8.78
N LYS A 98 1.81 -6.36 10.02
CA LYS A 98 3.11 -6.92 10.40
C LYS A 98 3.44 -8.18 9.60
N MET A 99 2.50 -9.11 9.44
CA MET A 99 2.71 -10.33 8.67
C MET A 99 3.07 -10.01 7.21
N ASP A 100 2.29 -9.14 6.55
CA ASP A 100 2.51 -8.74 5.16
C ASP A 100 3.83 -8.00 4.94
N MET A 101 4.24 -7.18 5.92
CA MET A 101 5.48 -6.39 5.82
C MET A 101 6.74 -7.17 6.20
N ILE A 102 6.65 -8.18 7.07
CA ILE A 102 7.79 -8.94 7.59
C ILE A 102 8.01 -10.25 6.81
N HIS A 103 6.96 -10.98 6.47
CA HIS A 103 7.05 -12.31 5.85
C HIS A 103 7.02 -12.28 4.32
N GLY A 104 7.59 -11.23 3.71
CA GLY A 104 7.55 -10.99 2.26
C GLY A 104 7.83 -12.25 1.43
N ASP A 105 7.15 -12.33 0.29
CA ASP A 105 7.05 -13.36 -0.75
C ASP A 105 8.37 -13.88 -1.38
N GLY A 106 9.45 -13.99 -0.60
CA GLY A 106 10.80 -14.40 -1.06
C GLY A 106 11.62 -13.27 -1.68
N ALA A 107 11.05 -12.07 -1.86
CA ALA A 107 11.73 -10.89 -2.42
C ALA A 107 12.24 -9.88 -1.36
N GLY A 108 12.28 -10.29 -0.08
CA GLY A 108 12.71 -9.49 1.07
C GLY A 108 11.56 -8.82 1.80
N ASP A 109 11.82 -8.35 3.03
CA ASP A 109 10.83 -7.67 3.85
C ASP A 109 10.46 -6.30 3.25
N GLY A 110 9.20 -5.89 3.43
CA GLY A 110 8.66 -4.65 2.87
C GLY A 110 9.32 -3.40 3.45
N ILE A 111 9.83 -3.48 4.69
CA ILE A 111 10.53 -2.38 5.38
C ILE A 111 11.85 -2.07 4.65
N SER A 112 12.66 -3.10 4.39
CA SER A 112 13.93 -3.03 3.66
C SER A 112 13.72 -2.50 2.24
N PHE A 113 12.64 -2.92 1.58
CA PHE A 113 12.31 -2.38 0.26
C PHE A 113 12.00 -0.87 0.31
N ILE A 114 11.18 -0.40 1.25
CA ILE A 114 10.87 1.02 1.39
C ILE A 114 12.13 1.84 1.74
N THR A 115 13.04 1.27 2.52
CA THR A 115 14.38 1.86 2.76
C THR A 115 15.19 1.98 1.47
N LYS A 116 15.20 0.97 0.60
CA LYS A 116 15.85 1.07 -0.71
C LYS A 116 15.21 2.13 -1.61
N VAL A 117 13.89 2.29 -1.54
CA VAL A 117 13.19 3.38 -2.24
C VAL A 117 13.65 4.74 -1.73
N LEU A 118 13.95 4.90 -0.44
CA LEU A 118 14.56 6.13 0.09
C LEU A 118 15.96 6.39 -0.44
N GLU A 119 16.78 5.35 -0.57
CA GLU A 119 18.18 5.49 -1.00
C GLU A 119 18.30 5.78 -2.50
N GLY A 120 17.38 5.25 -3.31
CA GLY A 120 17.45 5.31 -4.77
C GLY A 120 16.71 6.46 -5.45
N GLN A 121 15.91 7.26 -4.72
CA GLN A 121 15.01 8.25 -5.33
C GLN A 121 15.53 9.69 -5.17
N SER A 122 15.52 10.45 -6.26
CA SER A 122 15.87 11.88 -6.24
C SER A 122 14.68 12.78 -5.94
N ASN A 123 13.44 12.26 -6.02
CA ASN A 123 12.24 13.02 -5.79
C ASN A 123 11.99 13.21 -4.27
N LYS A 124 12.17 14.45 -3.81
CA LYS A 124 11.99 14.84 -2.40
C LYS A 124 10.62 14.47 -1.83
N ALA A 125 9.55 14.52 -2.62
CA ALA A 125 8.22 14.16 -2.14
C ALA A 125 8.11 12.67 -1.82
N ILE A 126 8.68 11.81 -2.66
CA ILE A 126 8.74 10.36 -2.43
C ILE A 126 9.58 10.08 -1.18
N LEU A 127 10.71 10.77 -1.03
CA LEU A 127 11.57 10.62 0.15
C LEU A 127 10.84 10.96 1.45
N VAL A 128 10.14 12.10 1.50
CA VAL A 128 9.37 12.50 2.70
C VAL A 128 8.28 11.48 3.03
N VAL A 129 7.55 11.00 2.02
CA VAL A 129 6.49 10.01 2.22
C VAL A 129 7.05 8.68 2.68
N ALA A 130 8.12 8.18 2.05
CA ALA A 130 8.73 6.91 2.41
C ALA A 130 9.32 6.96 3.83
N ALA A 131 9.94 8.07 4.23
CA ALA A 131 10.44 8.26 5.59
C ALA A 131 9.30 8.24 6.63
N ARG A 132 8.19 8.95 6.37
CA ARG A 132 6.99 8.90 7.22
C ARG A 132 6.42 7.49 7.32
N THR A 133 6.42 6.77 6.22
CA THR A 133 5.95 5.37 6.15
C THR A 133 6.81 4.47 7.04
N LEU A 134 8.14 4.60 6.98
CA LEU A 134 9.05 3.84 7.85
C LEU A 134 8.84 4.16 9.34
N VAL A 135 8.57 5.41 9.70
CA VAL A 135 8.25 5.78 11.09
C VAL A 135 6.99 5.06 11.55
N ALA A 136 5.91 5.10 10.76
CA ALA A 136 4.66 4.40 11.09
C ALA A 136 4.86 2.88 11.21
N LEU A 137 5.67 2.28 10.33
CA LEU A 137 6.01 0.85 10.39
C LEU A 137 6.86 0.49 11.61
N ARG A 138 7.74 1.39 12.06
CA ARG A 138 8.54 1.21 13.28
C ARG A 138 7.67 1.24 14.53
N GLU A 139 6.72 2.18 14.60
CA GLU A 139 5.74 2.25 15.70
C GLU A 139 4.87 1.01 15.76
N LEU A 140 4.54 0.41 14.61
CA LEU A 140 3.85 -0.87 14.60
C LEU A 140 4.69 -1.98 15.24
N ALA A 141 5.99 -2.04 14.98
CA ALA A 141 6.86 -3.12 15.44
C ALA A 141 7.15 -3.12 16.96
N GLN A 142 6.77 -2.06 17.68
CA GLN A 142 6.86 -1.93 19.14
C GLN A 142 5.61 -2.51 19.83
#